data_AF-A0A4R6Y4J2-F1
#
_entry.id   AF-A0A4R6Y4J2-F1
#
_cell.length_a   1.000
_cell.length_b   1.000
_cell.length_c   1.000
_cell.angle_alpha   90.00
_cell.angle_beta   90.00
_cell.angle_gamma   90.00
#
_symmetry.space_group_name_H-M   'P 1'
#
loop_
_entity.id
_entity.type
_entity.pdbx_description
1 polymer ?
#
loop_
_entity_poly.entity_id
_entity_poly.type
_entity_poly.pdbx_seq_one_letter_code
_entity_poly.pdbx_strand_id
1 'polypeptide(L)'
;MADLSKIHQNKAPVRRHYLAEWLEVRQMTPVELLDVLNDAERWENFKPIDKSQVYRWLKGQLPQSAQQERIARALEMENPADLLRDPLDDWFAKFFRDRNREEMEKMKQMLEIAFPRKSA
;
A
#
# COMPACT_ATOMS: atom_id res chain seq x y z
N MET A 1 35.05 -16.15 -9.82
CA MET A 1 33.58 -15.97 -9.69
C MET A 1 33.32 -15.61 -8.24
N ALA A 2 32.81 -14.40 -7.98
CA ALA A 2 32.63 -13.90 -6.62
C ALA A 2 31.49 -14.66 -5.93
N ASP A 3 31.82 -15.25 -4.80
CA ASP A 3 30.96 -16.03 -3.92
C ASP A 3 29.83 -15.15 -3.37
N LEU A 4 28.61 -15.31 -3.89
CA LEU A 4 27.40 -14.55 -3.52
C LEU A 4 26.87 -14.91 -2.11
N SER A 5 27.60 -15.71 -1.33
CA SER A 5 27.14 -16.30 -0.06
C SER A 5 27.18 -15.37 1.17
N LYS A 6 27.44 -14.06 1.03
CA LYS A 6 27.55 -13.14 2.20
C LYS A 6 26.72 -11.85 2.12
N ILE A 7 25.55 -11.88 1.49
CA ILE A 7 24.61 -10.74 1.56
C ILE A 7 23.79 -10.84 2.85
N HIS A 8 24.32 -10.23 3.92
CA HIS A 8 23.63 -9.77 5.15
C HIS A 8 22.41 -10.59 5.65
N GLN A 9 22.62 -11.81 6.14
CA GLN A 9 21.55 -12.64 6.74
C GLN A 9 20.87 -12.05 8.00
N ASN A 10 21.51 -11.07 8.66
CA ASN A 10 21.03 -10.48 9.93
C ASN A 10 20.37 -9.10 9.81
N LYS A 11 20.12 -8.60 8.59
CA LYS A 11 19.32 -7.39 8.41
C LYS A 11 17.93 -7.80 7.98
N ALA A 12 16.95 -7.60 8.86
CA ALA A 12 15.55 -7.65 8.43
C ALA A 12 15.42 -6.71 7.22
N PRO A 13 14.86 -7.18 6.09
CA PRO A 13 14.67 -6.33 4.93
C PRO A 13 13.91 -5.09 5.38
N VAL A 14 14.40 -3.90 5.03
CA VAL A 14 13.69 -2.64 5.31
C VAL A 14 12.40 -2.70 4.53
N ARG A 15 11.30 -3.03 5.22
CA ARG A 15 9.98 -3.09 4.62
C ARG A 15 9.50 -1.65 4.42
N ARG A 16 9.78 -1.10 3.24
CA ARG A 16 9.15 0.12 2.77
C ARG A 16 7.63 -0.11 2.78
N HIS A 17 6.90 0.85 3.29
CA HIS A 17 5.45 0.90 3.18
C HIS A 17 5.05 2.08 2.28
N TYR A 18 3.85 2.03 1.73
CA TYR A 18 3.37 2.95 0.70
C TYR A 18 2.28 3.90 1.22
N LEU A 19 2.37 4.30 2.50
CA LEU A 19 1.29 5.06 3.14
C LEU A 19 1.02 6.39 2.43
N ALA A 20 2.08 7.07 1.97
CA ALA A 20 1.92 8.36 1.28
C ALA A 20 1.21 8.15 -0.07
N GLU A 21 1.65 7.16 -0.83
CA GLU A 21 1.10 6.79 -2.12
C GLU A 21 -0.36 6.33 -1.98
N TRP A 22 -0.68 5.59 -0.91
CA TRP A 22 -2.05 5.19 -0.59
C TRP A 22 -2.95 6.37 -0.25
N LEU A 23 -2.45 7.37 0.48
CA LEU A 23 -3.20 8.61 0.75
C LEU A 23 -3.48 9.38 -0.53
N GLU A 24 -2.51 9.48 -1.43
CA GLU A 24 -2.67 10.14 -2.73
C GLU A 24 -3.76 9.47 -3.58
N VAL A 25 -3.72 8.14 -3.72
CA VAL A 25 -4.72 7.38 -4.49
C VAL A 25 -6.12 7.52 -3.89
N ARG A 26 -6.22 7.58 -2.56
CA ARG A 26 -7.49 7.77 -1.85
C ARG A 26 -7.91 9.24 -1.75
N GLN A 27 -7.12 10.17 -2.29
CA GLN A 27 -7.33 11.62 -2.18
C GLN A 27 -7.54 12.07 -0.72
N MET A 28 -6.87 11.39 0.21
CA MET A 28 -7.00 11.60 1.65
C MET A 28 -5.80 12.39 2.15
N THR A 29 -6.03 13.46 2.90
CA THR A 29 -4.98 14.24 3.52
C THR A 29 -4.44 13.56 4.78
N PRO A 30 -3.20 13.86 5.21
CA PRO A 30 -2.67 13.37 6.48
C PRO A 30 -3.50 13.76 7.72
N VAL A 31 -4.24 14.88 7.64
CA VAL A 31 -5.11 15.35 8.72
C VAL A 31 -6.39 14.52 8.76
N GLU A 32 -7.02 14.27 7.61
CA GLU A 32 -8.18 13.37 7.55
C GLU A 32 -7.83 11.95 8.00
N LEU A 33 -6.64 11.43 7.62
CA LEU A 33 -6.18 10.15 8.14
C LEU A 33 -6.08 10.17 9.67
N LEU A 34 -5.51 11.25 10.24
CA LEU A 34 -5.38 11.40 11.69
C LEU A 34 -6.76 11.42 12.39
N ASP A 35 -7.71 12.15 11.81
CA ASP A 35 -9.07 12.26 12.33
C ASP A 35 -9.77 10.88 12.31
N VAL A 36 -9.68 10.16 11.20
CA VAL A 36 -10.22 8.79 11.07
C VAL A 36 -9.54 7.81 12.02
N LEU A 37 -8.23 7.95 12.22
CA LEU A 37 -7.49 7.12 13.16
C LEU A 37 -7.90 7.41 14.61
N ASN A 38 -8.28 8.64 14.95
CA ASN A 38 -8.64 9.03 16.31
C ASN A 38 -10.14 9.05 16.60
N ASP A 39 -10.96 8.68 15.63
CA ASP A 39 -12.40 8.54 15.79
C ASP A 39 -12.73 7.57 16.93
N ALA A 40 -13.32 8.11 18.01
CA ALA A 40 -13.63 7.40 19.24
C ALA A 40 -14.74 6.34 19.03
N GLU A 41 -15.68 6.59 18.12
CA GLU A 41 -16.74 5.62 17.80
C GLU A 41 -16.16 4.39 17.10
N ARG A 42 -15.06 4.59 16.36
CA ARG A 42 -14.40 3.54 15.58
C ARG A 42 -13.35 2.77 16.38
N TRP A 43 -12.74 3.39 17.40
CA TRP A 43 -11.52 2.87 18.06
C TRP A 43 -11.51 2.97 19.60
N GLU A 44 -12.62 2.65 20.27
CA GLU A 44 -12.85 2.82 21.73
C GLU A 44 -11.69 2.33 22.65
N ASN A 45 -10.96 1.28 22.26
CA ASN A 45 -9.89 0.69 23.08
C ASN A 45 -8.47 1.09 22.67
N PHE A 46 -8.31 2.03 21.75
CA PHE A 46 -7.00 2.39 21.24
C PHE A 46 -6.51 3.75 21.73
N LYS A 47 -5.20 3.81 22.01
CA LYS A 47 -4.54 5.08 22.31
C LYS A 47 -4.68 6.05 21.11
N PRO A 48 -4.98 7.34 21.37
CA PRO A 48 -4.91 8.38 20.35
C PRO A 48 -3.53 8.47 19.71
N ILE A 49 -3.52 8.80 18.43
CA ILE A 49 -2.33 8.97 17.60
C ILE A 49 -2.06 10.46 17.47
N ASP A 50 -0.80 10.86 17.64
CA ASP A 50 -0.42 12.25 17.49
C ASP A 50 -0.13 12.60 16.03
N LYS A 51 -0.34 13.87 15.66
CA LYS A 51 0.05 14.38 14.33
C LYS A 51 1.52 14.08 14.00
N SER A 52 2.42 14.28 14.95
CA SER A 52 3.85 14.01 14.76
C SER A 52 4.13 12.54 14.40
N GLN A 53 3.33 11.60 14.92
CA GLN A 53 3.45 10.19 14.62
C GLN A 53 3.07 9.89 13.16
N VAL A 54 1.98 10.47 12.66
CA VAL A 54 1.55 10.32 11.26
C VAL A 54 2.63 10.83 10.30
N TYR A 55 3.19 12.01 10.57
CA TYR A 55 4.26 12.57 9.73
C TYR A 55 5.55 11.75 9.78
N ARG A 56 5.85 11.05 10.89
CA ARG A 56 6.97 10.10 10.91
C ARG A 56 6.72 8.91 10.00
N TRP A 57 5.49 8.39 9.96
CA TRP A 57 5.13 7.31 9.04
C TRP A 57 5.23 7.76 7.59
N LEU A 58 4.74 8.95 7.26
CA LEU A 58 4.87 9.50 5.90
C LEU A 58 6.33 9.70 5.47
N LYS A 59 7.25 9.83 6.42
CA LYS A 59 8.71 9.86 6.18
C LYS A 59 9.35 8.47 6.10
N GLY A 60 8.55 7.40 6.15
CA GLY A 60 9.00 6.01 6.02
C GLY A 60 9.21 5.26 7.33
N GLN A 61 8.83 5.81 8.49
CA GLN A 61 8.81 5.03 9.73
C GLN A 61 7.71 3.97 9.64
N LEU A 62 8.07 2.69 9.71
CA LEU A 62 7.07 1.62 9.72
C LEU A 62 6.17 1.71 10.99
N PRO A 63 4.84 1.77 10.85
CA PRO A 63 3.92 1.71 11.99
C PRO A 63 4.02 0.35 12.70
N GLN A 64 3.68 0.28 13.98
CA GLN A 64 3.59 -1.00 14.70
C GLN A 64 2.39 -1.82 14.22
N SER A 65 2.38 -3.15 14.44
CA SER A 65 1.35 -4.05 13.90
C SER A 65 -0.08 -3.60 14.20
N ALA A 66 -0.39 -3.20 15.44
CA ALA A 66 -1.71 -2.70 15.81
C ALA A 66 -2.09 -1.38 15.08
N GLN A 67 -1.09 -0.54 14.78
CA GLN A 67 -1.28 0.69 14.02
C GLN A 67 -1.44 0.39 12.53
N GLN A 68 -0.70 -0.57 11.99
CA GLN A 68 -0.87 -1.03 10.61
C GLN A 68 -2.29 -1.54 10.37
N GLU A 69 -2.86 -2.28 11.33
CA GLU A 69 -4.25 -2.75 11.24
C GLU A 69 -5.26 -1.61 11.23
N ARG A 70 -5.09 -0.61 12.12
CA ARG A 70 -5.93 0.59 12.13
C ARG A 70 -5.81 1.40 10.84
N ILE A 71 -4.60 1.61 10.36
CA ILE A 71 -4.32 2.34 9.11
C ILE A 71 -4.96 1.60 7.92
N ALA A 72 -4.79 0.28 7.85
CA ALA A 72 -5.37 -0.53 6.79
C ALA A 72 -6.89 -0.42 6.77
N ARG A 73 -7.55 -0.50 7.93
CA ARG A 73 -9.00 -0.28 8.03
C ARG A 73 -9.42 1.15 7.70
N ALA A 74 -8.65 2.15 8.12
CA ALA A 74 -8.91 3.56 7.79
C ALA A 74 -8.85 3.80 6.28
N LEU A 75 -7.95 3.11 5.59
CA LEU A 75 -7.78 3.15 4.13
C LEU A 75 -8.60 2.09 3.40
N GLU A 76 -9.53 1.42 4.08
CA GLU A 76 -10.42 0.38 3.52
C GLU A 76 -9.65 -0.72 2.76
N MET A 77 -8.54 -1.16 3.32
CA MET A 77 -7.74 -2.28 2.83
C MET A 77 -8.28 -3.60 3.40
N GLU A 78 -8.13 -4.68 2.63
CA GLU A 78 -8.50 -6.02 3.06
C GLU A 78 -7.50 -6.57 4.09
N ASN A 79 -6.20 -6.29 3.91
CA ASN A 79 -5.14 -6.81 4.77
C ASN A 79 -4.12 -5.72 5.16
N PRO A 80 -3.64 -5.68 6.42
CA PRO A 80 -2.55 -4.79 6.83
C PRO A 80 -1.26 -4.91 5.98
N ALA A 81 -1.02 -6.07 5.39
CA ALA A 81 0.10 -6.31 4.49
C ALA A 81 0.01 -5.51 3.18
N ASP A 82 -1.18 -5.05 2.77
CA ASP A 82 -1.36 -4.24 1.56
C ASP A 82 -0.72 -2.86 1.71
N LEU A 83 -0.50 -2.39 2.94
CA LEU A 83 0.28 -1.18 3.23
C LEU A 83 1.74 -1.30 2.73
N LEU A 84 2.25 -2.52 2.57
CA LEU A 84 3.59 -2.83 2.07
C LEU A 84 3.63 -3.05 0.55
N ARG A 85 2.49 -2.93 -0.12
CA ARG A 85 2.37 -3.06 -1.58
C ARG A 85 2.13 -1.70 -2.20
N ASP A 86 2.69 -1.51 -3.38
CA ASP A 86 2.44 -0.31 -4.17
C ASP A 86 0.94 -0.27 -4.56
N PRO A 87 0.23 0.85 -4.36
CA PRO A 87 -1.18 0.94 -4.71
C PRO A 87 -1.46 0.73 -6.21
N LEU A 88 -0.50 1.02 -7.10
CA LEU A 88 -0.67 0.77 -8.53
C LEU A 88 -0.65 -0.73 -8.86
N ASP A 89 0.18 -1.50 -8.15
CA ASP A 89 0.21 -2.96 -8.29
C ASP A 89 -1.10 -3.58 -7.80
N ASP A 90 -1.63 -3.08 -6.67
CA ASP A 90 -2.86 -3.58 -6.07
C ASP A 90 -4.11 -3.18 -6.89
N TRP A 91 -4.13 -1.98 -7.48
CA TRP A 91 -5.25 -1.54 -8.31
C TRP A 91 -5.42 -2.40 -9.56
N PHE A 92 -4.35 -2.66 -10.31
CA PHE A 92 -4.44 -3.53 -11.50
C PHE A 92 -4.88 -4.94 -11.12
N ALA A 93 -4.30 -5.51 -10.06
CA ALA A 93 -4.66 -6.84 -9.58
C ALA A 93 -6.15 -6.93 -9.18
N LYS A 94 -6.69 -5.91 -8.51
CA LYS A 94 -8.12 -5.81 -8.15
C LYS A 94 -9.00 -5.62 -9.38
N PHE A 95 -8.60 -4.76 -10.31
CA PHE A 95 -9.36 -4.49 -11.54
C PHE A 95 -9.60 -5.76 -12.38
N PHE A 96 -8.62 -6.68 -12.42
CA PHE A 96 -8.71 -7.94 -13.17
C PHE A 96 -9.34 -9.10 -12.39
N ARG A 97 -9.46 -9.01 -11.05
CA ARG A 97 -9.82 -10.15 -10.17
C ARG A 97 -11.17 -10.79 -10.53
N ASP A 98 -12.17 -9.99 -10.88
CA ASP A 98 -13.55 -10.45 -11.14
C ASP A 98 -13.91 -10.50 -12.63
N ARG A 99 -12.92 -10.39 -13.52
CA ARG A 99 -13.15 -10.40 -14.98
C ARG A 99 -13.01 -11.80 -15.56
N ASN A 100 -13.87 -12.12 -16.52
CA ASN A 100 -13.77 -13.41 -17.20
C ASN A 100 -12.58 -13.42 -18.18
N ARG A 101 -12.19 -14.63 -18.62
CA ARG A 101 -11.01 -14.80 -19.48
C ARG A 101 -11.12 -14.06 -20.82
N GLU A 102 -12.31 -13.96 -21.39
CA GLU A 102 -12.50 -13.25 -22.66
C GLU A 102 -12.36 -11.72 -22.50
N GLU A 103 -12.90 -11.16 -21.41
CA GLU A 103 -12.72 -9.75 -21.05
C GLU A 103 -11.24 -9.43 -20.83
N MET A 104 -10.53 -10.29 -20.11
CA MET A 104 -9.09 -10.11 -19.88
C MET A 104 -8.30 -10.07 -21.19
N GLU A 105 -8.59 -10.96 -22.16
CA GLU A 105 -7.86 -10.94 -23.44
C GLU A 105 -8.21 -9.74 -24.31
N LYS A 106 -9.46 -9.27 -24.28
CA LYS A 106 -9.85 -8.01 -24.94
C LYS A 106 -9.10 -6.81 -24.34
N MET A 107 -9.03 -6.74 -23.01
CA MET A 107 -8.29 -5.69 -22.32
C MET A 107 -6.79 -5.73 -22.66
N LYS A 108 -6.20 -6.92 -22.70
CA LYS A 108 -4.80 -7.11 -23.10
C LYS A 108 -4.54 -6.61 -24.52
N GLN A 109 -5.38 -7.01 -25.48
CA GLN A 109 -5.27 -6.54 -26.87
C GLN A 109 -5.38 -5.01 -26.97
N MET A 110 -6.34 -4.40 -26.26
CA MET A 110 -6.49 -2.95 -26.24
C MET A 110 -5.25 -2.24 -25.67
N LEU A 111 -4.67 -2.76 -24.59
CA LEU A 111 -3.45 -2.22 -23.98
C LEU A 111 -2.24 -2.37 -24.90
N GLU A 112 -2.10 -3.49 -25.60
CA GLU A 112 -1.02 -3.72 -26.58
C GLU A 112 -1.12 -2.78 -27.79
N ILE A 113 -2.34 -2.43 -28.21
CA ILE A 113 -2.57 -1.43 -29.28
C ILE A 113 -2.27 -0.01 -28.78
N ALA A 114 -2.72 0.34 -27.58
CA ALA A 114 -2.55 1.68 -27.00
C ALA A 114 -1.10 1.96 -26.60
N PHE A 115 -0.37 0.94 -26.13
CA PHE A 115 1.01 1.04 -25.67
C PHE A 115 1.87 -0.01 -26.40
N PRO A 116 2.12 0.17 -27.72
CA PRO A 116 2.91 -0.78 -28.48
C PRO A 116 4.30 -0.89 -27.87
N ARG A 117 4.74 -2.11 -27.60
CA ARG A 117 6.12 -2.35 -27.15
C ARG A 117 7.04 -1.85 -28.25
N LYS A 118 7.89 -0.86 -27.96
CA LYS A 118 8.96 -0.47 -28.87
C LYS A 118 9.80 -1.71 -29.12
N SER A 119 9.69 -2.28 -30.32
CA SER A 119 10.67 -3.22 -30.84
C SER A 119 12.02 -2.50 -30.78
N ALA A 120 12.96 -3.08 -30.04
CA ALA A 120 14.36 -2.66 -30.09
C ALA A 120 14.94 -2.91 -31.48
#